data_AF-A0A7C2MAC1-F1
#
_entry.id   AF-A0A7C2MAC1-F1
#
_cell.length_a   1.000
_cell.length_b   1.000
_cell.length_c   1.000
_cell.angle_alpha   90.00
_cell.angle_beta   90.00
_cell.angle_gamma   90.00
#
_symmetry.space_group_name_H-M   'P 1'
#
loop_
_entity.id
_entity.type
_entity.pdbx_description
1 polymer ?
#
loop_
_entity_poly.entity_id
_entity_poly.type
_entity_poly.pdbx_seq_one_letter_code
_entity_poly.pdbx_strand_id
1 'polypeptide(L)'
;MKEMKTHSMQILTIELTNNNSLKALEELEHKRLIRIIKKPDLNSYALPGGPVSVEDFRKWVEYAEASPTVSLAEAKQRWATQKKKLQKLIR
;
A
#
# COMPACT_ATOMS: atom_id res chain seq x y z
N MET A 1 -34.19 -16.94 8.09
CA MET A 1 -33.29 -15.86 7.64
C MET A 1 -32.54 -15.35 8.86
N LYS A 2 -31.20 -15.36 8.84
CA LYS A 2 -30.36 -15.00 9.99
C LYS A 2 -29.87 -13.56 9.76
N GLU A 3 -30.28 -12.62 10.60
CA GLU A 3 -29.84 -11.23 10.50
C GLU A 3 -28.31 -11.14 10.69
N MET A 4 -27.61 -10.63 9.68
CA MET A 4 -26.21 -10.25 9.80
C MET A 4 -26.16 -8.92 10.55
N LYS A 5 -25.73 -8.96 11.81
CA LYS A 5 -25.44 -7.75 12.59
C LYS A 5 -24.33 -6.96 11.90
N THR A 6 -24.68 -5.83 11.29
CA THR A 6 -23.73 -4.86 10.74
C THR A 6 -22.95 -4.25 11.91
N HIS A 7 -21.67 -4.63 12.06
CA HIS A 7 -20.80 -4.03 13.05
C HIS A 7 -20.38 -2.65 12.53
N SER A 8 -20.85 -1.58 13.16
CA SER A 8 -20.45 -0.21 12.81
C SER A 8 -19.03 0.05 13.30
N MET A 9 -18.09 0.17 12.36
CA MET A 9 -16.71 0.53 12.67
C MET A 9 -16.65 2.00 13.11
N GLN A 10 -16.18 2.27 14.32
CA GLN A 10 -15.99 3.63 14.86
C GLN A 10 -14.49 3.90 15.03
N ILE A 11 -14.04 5.09 14.63
CA ILE A 11 -12.66 5.55 14.79
C ILE A 11 -12.65 6.63 15.87
N LEU A 12 -11.85 6.42 16.91
CA LEU A 12 -11.67 7.37 18.02
C LEU A 12 -10.20 7.79 18.06
N THR A 13 -9.95 9.10 18.18
CA THR A 13 -8.60 9.63 18.39
C THR A 13 -8.38 9.78 19.89
N ILE A 14 -7.37 9.10 20.42
CA ILE A 14 -6.99 9.17 21.84
C ILE A 14 -5.59 9.75 21.91
N GLU A 15 -5.43 10.85 22.63
CA GLU A 15 -4.12 11.38 22.98
C GLU A 15 -3.56 10.64 24.19
N LEU A 16 -2.31 10.17 24.09
CA LEU A 16 -1.64 9.48 25.17
C LEU A 16 -0.65 10.44 25.84
N THR A 17 -0.87 10.71 27.12
CA THR A 17 -0.01 11.58 27.94
C THR A 17 1.09 10.82 28.69
N ASN A 18 1.06 9.49 28.70
CA ASN A 18 2.02 8.63 29.41
C ASN A 18 2.34 7.35 28.61
N ASN A 19 3.60 6.94 28.61
CA ASN A 19 4.09 5.72 27.96
C ASN A 19 3.45 4.43 28.50
N ASN A 20 3.04 4.39 29.77
CA ASN A 20 2.34 3.22 30.32
C ASN A 20 0.98 2.97 29.63
N SER A 21 0.35 4.03 29.14
CA SER A 21 -0.95 3.96 28.44
C SER A 21 -0.83 3.32 27.05
N LEU A 22 0.35 3.39 26.42
CA LEU A 22 0.60 2.75 25.12
C LEU A 22 0.59 1.22 25.25
N LYS A 23 1.27 0.67 26.27
CA LYS A 23 1.30 -0.78 26.51
C LYS A 23 -0.09 -1.36 26.73
N ALA A 24 -0.93 -0.65 27.48
CA ALA A 24 -2.32 -1.07 27.70
C ALA A 24 -3.13 -1.13 26.38
N LEU A 25 -2.91 -0.18 25.47
CA LEU A 25 -3.55 -0.20 24.14
C LEU A 25 -3.00 -1.31 23.24
N GLU A 26 -1.69 -1.57 23.28
CA GLU A 26 -1.08 -2.69 22.55
C GLU A 26 -1.61 -4.05 23.03
N GLU A 27 -1.84 -4.23 24.33
CA GLU A 27 -2.49 -5.42 24.87
C GLU A 27 -3.94 -5.59 24.38
N LEU A 28 -4.69 -4.49 24.29
CA LEU A 28 -6.07 -4.50 23.77
C LEU A 28 -6.10 -4.80 22.27
N GLU A 29 -5.12 -4.33 21.51
CA GLU A 29 -4.91 -4.69 20.11
C GLU A 29 -4.55 -6.18 19.97
N HIS A 30 -3.67 -6.70 20.83
CA HIS A 30 -3.30 -8.12 20.82
C HIS A 30 -4.50 -9.04 21.11
N LYS A 31 -5.40 -8.61 21.99
CA LYS A 31 -6.68 -9.28 22.28
C LYS A 31 -7.73 -9.09 21.16
N ARG A 32 -7.40 -8.38 20.08
CA ARG A 32 -8.26 -8.06 18.93
C ARG A 32 -9.54 -7.29 19.31
N LEU A 33 -9.49 -6.54 20.40
CA LEU A 33 -10.61 -5.71 20.86
C LEU A 33 -10.63 -4.34 20.17
N ILE A 34 -9.44 -3.85 19.80
CA ILE A 34 -9.24 -2.59 19.08
C ILE A 34 -8.20 -2.78 17.96
N ARG A 35 -8.09 -1.79 17.08
CA ARG A 35 -7.03 -1.69 16.07
C ARG A 35 -6.40 -0.30 16.15
N ILE A 36 -5.10 -0.23 16.33
CA ILE A 36 -4.35 1.04 16.38
C ILE A 36 -4.01 1.44 14.94
N ILE A 37 -4.64 2.50 14.45
CA ILE A 37 -4.40 3.02 13.11
C ILE A 37 -3.21 3.98 13.15
N LYS A 38 -2.02 3.49 12.76
CA LYS A 38 -0.85 4.36 12.56
C LYS A 38 -1.08 5.18 11.29
N LYS A 39 -0.99 6.52 11.39
CA LYS A 39 -1.01 7.37 10.20
C LYS A 39 0.19 6.99 9.32
N PRO A 40 -0.01 6.73 8.02
CA PRO A 40 1.11 6.49 7.12
C PRO A 40 1.98 7.76 7.08
N ASP A 41 3.27 7.59 7.28
CA ASP A 41 4.23 8.68 7.15
C ASP A 41 4.40 9.00 5.66
N LEU A 42 3.70 10.05 5.21
CA LEU A 42 3.71 10.51 3.82
C LEU A 42 5.05 11.14 3.41
N ASN A 43 5.97 11.37 4.35
CA ASN A 43 7.32 11.89 4.10
C ASN A 43 8.38 10.77 4.04
N SER A 44 7.98 9.51 4.04
CA SER A 44 8.92 8.41 3.88
C SER A 44 9.43 8.32 2.44
N TYR A 45 10.75 8.45 2.26
CA TYR A 45 11.43 8.17 0.99
C TYR A 45 11.52 6.67 0.70
N ALA A 46 11.10 5.81 1.63
CA ALA A 46 10.93 4.40 1.36
C ALA A 46 9.72 4.21 0.45
N LEU A 47 9.86 3.33 -0.55
CA LEU A 47 8.76 2.99 -1.45
C LEU A 47 7.51 2.67 -0.60
N PRO A 48 6.37 3.36 -0.84
CA PRO A 48 5.15 3.07 -0.11
C PRO A 48 4.74 1.63 -0.44
N GLY A 49 4.92 0.74 0.52
CA GLY A 49 4.66 -0.68 0.33
C GLY A 49 4.76 -1.43 1.64
N GLY A 50 3.70 -2.15 1.99
CA GLY A 50 3.79 -3.16 3.03
C GLY A 50 4.60 -4.37 2.55
N PRO A 51 5.03 -5.25 3.47
CA PRO A 51 5.61 -6.53 3.09
C PRO A 51 4.63 -7.30 2.20
N VAL A 52 5.12 -7.75 1.04
CA VAL A 52 4.32 -8.54 0.09
C VAL A 52 4.20 -9.97 0.63
N SER A 53 3.02 -10.58 0.50
CA SER A 53 2.86 -12.00 0.82
C SER A 53 3.60 -12.86 -0.22
N VAL A 54 3.99 -14.08 0.16
CA VAL A 54 4.64 -15.02 -0.77
C VAL A 54 3.72 -15.36 -1.96
N GLU A 55 2.41 -15.39 -1.74
CA GLU A 55 1.40 -15.68 -2.76
C GLU A 55 1.25 -14.52 -3.75
N ASP A 56 1.25 -13.28 -3.26
CA ASP A 56 1.19 -12.09 -4.12
C ASP A 56 2.49 -11.91 -4.90
N PHE A 57 3.63 -12.25 -4.29
CA PHE A 57 4.90 -12.30 -5.00
C PHE A 57 4.88 -13.31 -6.14
N ARG A 58 4.35 -14.52 -5.90
CA ARG A 58 4.24 -15.56 -6.95
C ARG A 58 3.35 -15.09 -8.11
N LYS A 59 2.20 -14.48 -7.83
CA LYS A 59 1.33 -13.90 -8.87
C LYS A 59 2.02 -12.82 -9.67
N TRP A 60 2.85 -12.00 -9.02
CA TRP A 60 3.62 -10.95 -9.68
C TRP A 60 4.67 -11.54 -10.63
N VAL A 61 5.35 -12.61 -10.22
CA VAL A 61 6.30 -13.35 -11.08
C VAL A 61 5.57 -13.96 -12.29
N GLU A 62 4.45 -14.67 -12.07
CA GLU A 62 3.66 -15.25 -13.17
C GLU A 62 3.18 -14.18 -14.16
N TYR A 63 2.73 -13.03 -13.67
CA TYR A 63 2.36 -11.90 -14.52
C TYR A 63 3.56 -11.36 -15.31
N ALA A 64 4.72 -11.22 -14.68
CA ALA A 64 5.92 -10.73 -15.35
C ALA A 64 6.42 -11.68 -16.44
N GLU A 65 6.34 -12.98 -16.22
CA GLU A 65 6.72 -14.02 -17.19
C GLU A 65 5.71 -14.14 -18.34
N ALA A 66 4.42 -14.01 -18.05
CA ALA A 66 3.37 -14.02 -19.06
C ALA A 66 3.26 -12.69 -19.85
N SER A 67 3.85 -11.62 -19.32
CA SER A 67 3.82 -10.31 -19.98
C SER A 67 4.67 -10.37 -21.25
N PRO A 68 4.13 -9.96 -22.41
CA PRO A 68 4.89 -9.93 -23.65
C PRO A 68 6.09 -9.00 -23.49
N THR A 69 7.29 -9.58 -23.55
CA THR A 69 8.53 -8.82 -23.59
C THR A 69 8.55 -8.02 -24.88
N VAL A 70 8.38 -6.70 -24.78
CA VAL A 70 8.54 -5.81 -25.93
C VAL A 70 9.98 -5.89 -26.42
N SER A 71 10.18 -5.95 -27.73
CA SER A 71 11.52 -5.91 -28.29
C SER A 71 12.24 -4.63 -27.86
N LEU A 72 13.56 -4.70 -27.63
CA LEU A 72 14.35 -3.54 -27.24
C LEU A 72 14.20 -2.38 -28.25
N ALA A 73 13.99 -2.71 -29.53
CA ALA A 73 13.74 -1.74 -30.59
C ALA A 73 12.41 -1.00 -30.39
N GLU A 74 11.31 -1.72 -30.13
CA GLU A 74 10.00 -1.11 -29.87
C GLU A 74 10.01 -0.28 -28.59
N ALA A 75 10.67 -0.76 -27.53
CA ALA A 75 10.80 -0.03 -26.27
C ALA A 75 11.52 1.32 -26.49
N LYS A 76 12.64 1.31 -27.23
CA LYS A 76 13.38 2.53 -27.60
C LYS A 76 12.54 3.48 -28.45
N GLN A 77 11.77 2.97 -29.42
CA GLN A 77 10.90 3.78 -30.26
C GLN A 77 9.76 4.45 -29.47
N ARG A 78 9.12 3.69 -28.57
CA ARG A 78 8.06 4.21 -27.68
C ARG A 78 8.62 5.28 -26.74
N TRP A 79 9.79 5.04 -26.13
CA TRP A 79 10.47 6.02 -25.29
C TRP A 79 10.79 7.31 -26.03
N ALA A 80 11.37 7.23 -27.23
CA ALA A 80 11.68 8.41 -28.04
C ALA A 80 10.42 9.22 -28.39
N THR A 81 9.33 8.53 -28.71
CA THR A 81 8.03 9.16 -29.01
C THR A 81 7.45 9.88 -27.80
N GLN A 82 7.46 9.23 -26.63
CA GLN A 82 6.98 9.83 -25.39
C GLN A 82 7.85 11.01 -24.95
N LYS A 83 9.18 10.89 -25.06
CA LYS A 83 10.12 11.99 -24.78
C LYS A 83 9.82 13.22 -25.63
N LYS A 84 9.54 13.02 -26.93
CA LYS A 84 9.19 14.12 -27.85
C LYS A 84 7.85 14.77 -27.49
N LYS A 85 6.86 14.00 -27.03
CA LYS A 85 5.60 14.55 -26.51
C LYS A 85 5.82 15.36 -25.23
N LEU A 86 6.62 14.85 -24.30
CA LEU A 86 6.93 15.55 -23.04
C LEU A 86 7.64 16.88 -23.31
N GLN A 87 8.63 16.88 -24.22
CA GLN A 87 9.33 18.10 -24.62
C GLN A 87 8.43 19.14 -25.28
N LYS A 88 7.35 18.73 -25.95
CA LYS A 88 6.35 19.67 -26.51
C LYS A 88 5.42 20.27 -25.46
N LEU A 89 5.25 19.61 -24.31
CA LEU A 89 4.39 20.09 -23.23
C LEU A 89 5.12 21.00 -22.24
N ILE A 90 6.45 20.85 -22.16
CA ILE A 90 7.33 21.68 -21.30
C ILE A 90 7.74 22.98 -22.01
N ARG A 91 7.53 23.08 -23.32
CA ARG A 91 7.91 24.22 -24.16
C ARG A 91 6.68 25.01 -24.56
#